data_AF-A0AAX4J455-F1
#
_entry.id   AF-A0AAX4J455-F1
#
_cell.length_a   1.000
_cell.length_b   1.000
_cell.length_c   1.000
_cell.angle_alpha   90.00
_cell.angle_beta   90.00
_cell.angle_gamma   90.00
#
_symmetry.space_group_name_H-M   'P 1'
#
loop_
_entity.id
_entity.type
_entity.pdbx_description
1 polymer ?
#
loop_
_entity_poly.entity_id
_entity_poly.type
_entity_poly.pdbx_seq_one_letter_code
_entity_poly.pdbx_strand_id
1 'polypeptide(L)'
;MLAHMQSIVAASWDAQETLQVESAWNIMVHSQVLTASLFGSFPRPDLLCAVPCTHARIMKWYFPSVNSSRMVNFALAVNPRLDPDPRVMPAIDALWSRLVFGVVNHTNYDALRERPVAVSIETKRRGEQQSKAEVQMGVWHAAHWAFLASHVKDRLATLFFLPGLLIVGDEWKLVASSYVNGQTILFLDRSIGSTNSELGTLQIMAVLRRLRRWVEETYWPWYKREMLGLD
;
A
#
# COMPACT_ATOMS: atom_id res chain seq x y z
N MET A 1 -3.33 19.81 -13.87
CA MET A 1 -4.27 18.76 -13.38
C MET A 1 -5.09 18.18 -14.54
N LEU A 2 -5.84 19.00 -15.28
CA LEU A 2 -6.68 18.53 -16.41
C LEU A 2 -5.88 17.78 -17.49
N ALA A 3 -4.76 18.35 -17.96
CA ALA A 3 -3.93 17.71 -19.00
C ALA A 3 -3.32 16.36 -18.56
N HIS A 4 -2.91 16.23 -17.29
CA HIS A 4 -2.41 14.96 -16.75
C HIS A 4 -3.53 13.90 -16.69
N MET A 5 -4.73 14.30 -16.30
CA MET A 5 -5.88 13.41 -16.27
C MET A 5 -6.27 12.93 -17.68
N GLN A 6 -6.30 13.82 -18.67
CA GLN A 6 -6.56 13.43 -20.07
C GLN A 6 -5.49 12.47 -20.59
N SER A 7 -4.22 12.69 -20.24
CA SER A 7 -3.13 11.77 -20.56
C SER A 7 -3.32 10.39 -19.92
N ILE A 8 -3.76 10.32 -18.66
CA ILE A 8 -4.05 9.06 -17.97
C ILE A 8 -5.19 8.32 -18.67
N VAL A 9 -6.27 9.03 -19.01
CA VAL A 9 -7.43 8.43 -19.69
C VAL A 9 -7.03 7.89 -21.06
N ALA A 10 -6.29 8.67 -21.84
CA ALA A 10 -5.78 8.23 -23.14
C ALA A 10 -4.86 7.00 -23.02
N ALA A 11 -3.94 7.00 -22.05
CA ALA A 11 -3.07 5.85 -21.79
C ALA A 11 -3.85 4.61 -21.33
N SER A 12 -4.94 4.80 -20.58
CA SER A 12 -5.83 3.72 -20.16
C SER A 12 -6.57 3.10 -21.35
N TRP A 13 -7.03 3.91 -22.30
CA TRP A 13 -7.65 3.42 -23.53
C TRP A 13 -6.65 2.68 -24.42
N ASP A 14 -5.47 3.25 -24.65
CA ASP A 14 -4.41 2.62 -25.45
C ASP A 14 -3.96 1.29 -24.85
N ALA A 15 -3.74 1.24 -23.53
CA ALA A 15 -3.35 0.00 -22.84
C ALA A 15 -4.43 -1.09 -22.94
N GLN A 16 -5.70 -0.68 -22.96
CA GLN A 16 -6.84 -1.56 -23.13
C GLN A 16 -6.95 -2.10 -24.57
N GLU A 17 -6.87 -1.22 -25.57
CA GLU A 17 -6.98 -1.59 -26.99
C GLU A 17 -5.82 -2.48 -27.43
N THR A 18 -4.61 -2.21 -26.94
CA THR A 18 -3.40 -2.98 -27.27
C THR A 18 -3.18 -4.20 -26.39
N LEU A 19 -4.14 -4.54 -25.51
CA LEU A 19 -4.12 -5.72 -24.63
C LEU A 19 -2.83 -5.82 -23.78
N GLN A 20 -2.41 -4.69 -23.21
CA GLN A 20 -1.19 -4.61 -22.42
C GLN A 20 -1.19 -5.56 -21.23
N VAL A 21 -0.01 -6.09 -20.91
CA VAL A 21 0.23 -6.94 -19.73
C VAL A 21 0.24 -6.12 -18.44
N GLU A 22 0.10 -6.79 -17.29
CA GLU A 22 0.01 -6.14 -15.96
C GLU A 22 1.17 -5.16 -15.69
N SER A 23 2.40 -5.51 -16.06
CA SER A 23 3.57 -4.65 -15.88
C SER A 23 3.52 -3.38 -16.73
N ALA A 24 2.98 -3.47 -17.94
CA ALA A 24 2.79 -2.31 -18.81
C ALA A 24 1.70 -1.37 -18.27
N TRP A 25 0.57 -1.91 -17.79
CA TRP A 25 -0.44 -1.14 -17.05
C TRP A 25 0.13 -0.40 -15.84
N ASN A 26 0.96 -1.09 -15.06
CA ASN A 26 1.64 -0.54 -13.90
C ASN A 26 2.50 0.68 -14.25
N ILE A 27 3.18 0.66 -15.39
CA ILE A 27 4.06 1.75 -15.85
C ILE A 27 3.25 2.87 -16.52
N MET A 28 2.40 2.52 -17.47
CA MET A 28 1.71 3.47 -18.35
C MET A 28 0.58 4.20 -17.64
N VAL A 29 -0.11 3.57 -16.68
CA VAL A 29 -1.33 4.11 -16.08
C VAL A 29 -1.18 4.23 -14.56
N HIS A 30 -0.98 3.11 -13.85
CA HIS A 30 -1.11 3.11 -12.39
C HIS A 30 -0.06 3.99 -11.70
N SER A 31 1.20 3.91 -12.13
CA SER A 31 2.27 4.75 -11.59
C SER A 31 2.04 6.24 -11.86
N GLN A 32 1.43 6.58 -13.00
CA GLN A 32 1.10 7.97 -13.34
C GLN A 32 -0.02 8.50 -12.43
N VAL A 33 -1.07 7.71 -12.22
CA VAL A 33 -2.18 8.06 -11.31
C VAL A 33 -1.65 8.25 -9.89
N LEU A 34 -0.84 7.31 -9.38
CA LEU A 34 -0.23 7.40 -8.06
C LEU A 34 0.63 8.67 -7.94
N THR A 35 1.50 8.93 -8.91
CA THR A 35 2.40 10.09 -8.90
C THR A 35 1.63 11.40 -8.95
N ALA A 36 0.70 11.54 -9.90
CA ALA A 36 -0.09 12.76 -10.06
C ALA A 36 -0.99 13.05 -8.85
N SER A 37 -1.49 12.00 -8.19
CA SER A 37 -2.37 12.13 -7.02
C SER A 37 -1.62 12.47 -5.74
N LEU A 38 -0.49 11.79 -5.52
CA LEU A 38 0.24 11.83 -4.25
C LEU A 38 1.34 12.89 -4.23
N PHE A 39 2.05 13.12 -5.35
CA PHE A 39 3.27 13.94 -5.37
C PHE A 39 3.20 15.16 -6.31
N GLY A 40 2.14 15.26 -7.11
CA GLY A 40 1.96 16.36 -8.07
C GLY A 40 2.93 16.29 -9.25
N SER A 41 3.08 17.41 -9.97
CA SER A 41 3.87 17.47 -11.20
C SER A 41 5.39 17.50 -10.99
N PHE A 42 5.85 17.89 -9.80
CA PHE A 42 7.26 18.03 -9.46
C PHE A 42 7.53 17.30 -8.15
N PRO A 43 7.61 15.97 -8.17
CA PRO A 43 7.79 15.17 -6.96
C PRO A 43 9.08 15.57 -6.25
N ARG A 44 8.95 15.87 -4.96
CA ARG A 44 10.07 16.09 -4.04
C ARG A 44 10.17 14.90 -3.07
N PRO A 45 11.31 14.70 -2.41
CA PRO A 45 11.37 13.78 -1.28
C PRO A 45 10.24 14.10 -0.30
N ASP A 46 9.47 13.09 0.08
CA ASP A 46 8.25 13.24 0.86
C ASP A 46 8.14 12.13 1.91
N LEU A 47 7.43 12.41 3.01
CA LEU A 47 7.19 11.46 4.08
C LEU A 47 6.49 10.21 3.56
N LEU A 48 5.57 10.35 2.60
CA LEU A 48 4.95 9.22 1.92
C LEU A 48 5.73 8.87 0.65
N CYS A 49 5.95 7.58 0.40
CA CYS A 49 6.53 7.08 -0.83
C CYS A 49 5.65 5.98 -1.43
N ALA A 50 5.53 5.96 -2.77
CA ALA A 50 4.94 4.85 -3.51
C ALA A 50 6.08 3.97 -4.02
N VAL A 51 6.17 2.75 -3.50
CA VAL A 51 7.27 1.81 -3.78
C VAL A 51 6.74 0.67 -4.65
N PRO A 52 7.20 0.54 -5.91
CA PRO A 52 6.98 -0.67 -6.68
C PRO A 52 7.65 -1.85 -5.97
N CYS A 53 6.90 -2.92 -5.72
CA CYS A 53 7.36 -4.02 -4.89
C CYS A 53 6.89 -5.39 -5.42
N THR A 54 6.80 -5.53 -6.75
CA THR A 54 6.34 -6.73 -7.46
C THR A 54 7.09 -8.04 -7.14
N HIS A 55 8.24 -7.96 -6.45
CA HIS A 55 9.05 -9.09 -6.02
C HIS A 55 9.11 -9.24 -4.48
N ALA A 56 8.38 -8.40 -3.74
CA ALA A 56 8.40 -8.39 -2.29
C ALA A 56 7.72 -9.61 -1.71
N ARG A 57 8.40 -10.33 -0.81
CA ARG A 57 7.87 -11.56 -0.22
C ARG A 57 7.53 -11.34 1.24
N ILE A 58 6.42 -11.92 1.65
CA ILE A 58 6.07 -12.04 3.06
C ILE A 58 7.17 -12.83 3.78
N MET A 59 7.63 -12.31 4.92
CA MET A 59 8.54 -13.07 5.77
C MET A 59 7.81 -14.28 6.36
N LYS A 60 8.39 -15.48 6.16
CA LYS A 60 7.79 -16.76 6.60
C LYS A 60 7.40 -16.77 8.07
N TRP A 61 8.08 -15.98 8.91
CA TRP A 61 7.77 -15.85 10.34
C TRP A 61 6.33 -15.38 10.61
N TYR A 62 5.80 -14.48 9.78
CA TYR A 62 4.46 -13.94 9.93
C TYR A 62 3.40 -14.73 9.16
N PHE A 63 3.82 -15.63 8.26
CA PHE A 63 2.91 -16.54 7.57
C PHE A 63 3.62 -17.83 7.11
N PRO A 64 3.85 -18.80 8.01
CA PRO A 64 4.66 -19.99 7.72
C PRO A 64 4.01 -20.96 6.72
N SER A 65 2.67 -20.96 6.66
CA SER A 65 1.84 -21.92 5.92
C SER A 65 1.57 -21.54 4.47
N VAL A 66 2.00 -20.37 4.00
CA VAL A 66 1.80 -19.93 2.61
C VAL A 66 3.10 -20.01 1.82
N ASN A 67 3.03 -20.70 0.67
CA ASN A 67 4.07 -20.63 -0.35
C ASN A 67 4.33 -19.16 -0.70
N SER A 68 5.56 -18.72 -0.43
CA SER A 68 6.05 -17.33 -0.36
C SER A 68 6.06 -16.56 -1.68
N SER A 69 5.20 -16.91 -2.65
CA SER A 69 5.08 -16.26 -3.95
C SER A 69 4.03 -15.15 -4.00
N ARG A 70 3.31 -14.89 -2.90
CA ARG A 70 2.23 -13.90 -2.86
C ARG A 70 2.78 -12.54 -2.43
N MET A 71 2.63 -11.58 -3.33
CA MET A 71 3.29 -10.27 -3.28
C MET A 71 2.21 -9.19 -3.44
N VAL A 72 2.57 -7.92 -3.34
CA VAL A 72 1.75 -6.82 -3.87
C VAL A 72 2.55 -6.05 -4.90
N ASN A 73 1.92 -5.39 -5.86
CA ASN A 73 2.64 -4.72 -6.93
C ASN A 73 3.19 -3.36 -6.47
N PHE A 74 2.48 -2.66 -5.57
CA PHE A 74 2.96 -1.44 -4.95
C PHE A 74 2.62 -1.38 -3.46
N ALA A 75 3.39 -0.57 -2.73
CA ALA A 75 3.11 -0.18 -1.36
C ALA A 75 3.20 1.33 -1.23
N LEU A 76 2.24 1.94 -0.54
CA LEU A 76 2.43 3.27 0.01
C LEU A 76 3.05 3.11 1.40
N ALA A 77 4.27 3.60 1.56
CA ALA A 77 5.06 3.43 2.76
C ALA A 77 5.54 4.77 3.31
N VAL A 78 5.79 4.82 4.61
CA VAL A 78 6.38 5.99 5.26
C VAL A 78 7.89 5.97 5.05
N ASN A 79 8.50 7.13 4.79
CA ASN A 79 9.93 7.35 4.75
C ASN A 79 10.35 8.06 6.05
N PRO A 80 10.79 7.33 7.09
CA PRO A 80 11.04 7.94 8.40
C PRO A 80 12.19 8.95 8.39
N ARG A 81 13.09 8.88 7.39
CA ARG A 81 14.19 9.84 7.20
C ARG A 81 13.72 11.26 6.89
N LEU A 82 12.45 11.42 6.52
CA LEU A 82 11.83 12.71 6.22
C LEU A 82 10.80 13.13 7.28
N ASP A 83 10.70 12.40 8.40
CA ASP A 83 9.98 12.89 9.57
C ASP A 83 10.79 14.02 10.23
N PRO A 84 10.18 15.16 10.59
CA PRO A 84 10.88 16.27 11.22
C PRO A 84 11.34 15.98 12.66
N ASP A 85 10.80 14.97 13.34
CA ASP A 85 11.18 14.61 14.70
C ASP A 85 12.53 13.84 14.69
N PRO A 86 13.61 14.42 15.26
CA PRO A 86 14.94 13.80 15.23
C PRO A 86 15.01 12.49 16.03
N ARG A 87 14.00 12.18 16.87
CA ARG A 87 13.91 10.91 17.62
C ARG A 87 13.50 9.73 16.74
N VAL A 88 12.90 9.98 15.57
CA VAL A 88 12.31 8.94 14.71
C VAL A 88 13.34 7.97 14.18
N MET A 89 14.44 8.46 13.57
CA MET A 89 15.46 7.58 13.02
C MET A 89 16.14 6.72 14.09
N PRO A 90 16.58 7.26 15.24
CA PRO A 90 17.05 6.44 16.36
C PRO A 90 16.06 5.38 16.81
N ALA A 91 14.76 5.70 16.86
CA ALA A 91 13.73 4.73 17.27
C ALA A 91 13.50 3.64 16.19
N ILE A 92 13.59 3.99 14.91
CA ILE A 92 13.59 3.02 13.80
C ILE A 92 14.78 2.08 13.90
N ASP A 93 15.98 2.59 14.15
CA ASP A 93 17.20 1.78 14.31
C ASP A 93 17.12 0.86 15.53
N ALA A 94 16.56 1.36 16.64
CA ALA A 94 16.33 0.57 17.85
C ALA A 94 15.29 -0.55 17.61
N LEU A 95 14.19 -0.25 16.92
CA LEU A 95 13.21 -1.25 16.51
C LEU A 95 13.87 -2.28 15.60
N TRP A 96 14.55 -1.84 14.55
CA TRP A 96 15.25 -2.67 13.57
C TRP A 96 16.21 -3.66 14.25
N SER A 97 17.00 -3.20 15.21
CA SER A 97 17.98 -4.02 15.95
C SER A 97 17.34 -5.10 16.82
N ARG A 98 16.08 -4.91 17.25
CA ARG A 98 15.34 -5.88 18.08
C ARG A 98 14.59 -6.92 17.25
N LEU A 99 14.31 -6.63 15.98
CA LEU A 99 13.53 -7.52 15.12
C LEU A 99 14.43 -8.61 14.53
N VAL A 100 13.95 -9.87 14.59
CA VAL A 100 14.68 -11.07 14.15
C VAL A 100 15.23 -10.95 12.71
N PHE A 101 14.56 -10.19 11.85
CA PHE A 101 14.95 -9.99 10.45
C PHE A 101 15.42 -8.56 10.13
N GLY A 102 15.42 -7.66 11.11
CA GLY A 102 15.73 -6.25 10.90
C GLY A 102 14.85 -5.65 9.80
N VAL A 103 13.53 -5.71 9.94
CA VAL A 103 12.60 -5.08 9.00
C VAL A 103 11.43 -4.52 9.80
N VAL A 104 11.13 -3.24 9.63
CA VAL A 104 10.05 -2.55 10.36
C VAL A 104 8.64 -2.79 9.77
N ASN A 105 8.48 -3.87 9.02
CA ASN A 105 7.21 -4.32 8.44
C ASN A 105 7.23 -5.85 8.24
N HIS A 106 6.26 -6.41 7.52
CA HIS A 106 6.08 -7.85 7.31
C HIS A 106 6.75 -8.45 6.06
N THR A 107 7.49 -7.66 5.27
CA THR A 107 8.15 -8.10 4.02
C THR A 107 9.66 -7.94 4.07
N ASN A 108 10.42 -8.88 3.50
CA ASN A 108 11.89 -8.79 3.44
C ASN A 108 12.40 -7.99 2.23
N TYR A 109 11.56 -7.14 1.64
CA TYR A 109 11.95 -6.33 0.49
C TYR A 109 12.82 -5.15 0.90
N ASP A 110 14.05 -5.10 0.41
CA ASP A 110 15.07 -4.14 0.86
C ASP A 110 14.62 -2.67 0.77
N ALA A 111 13.93 -2.29 -0.30
CA ALA A 111 13.44 -0.91 -0.46
C ALA A 111 12.42 -0.50 0.62
N LEU A 112 11.79 -1.47 1.28
CA LEU A 112 10.83 -1.27 2.35
C LEU A 112 11.42 -1.55 3.75
N ARG A 113 12.68 -1.96 3.87
CA ARG A 113 13.25 -2.48 5.14
C ARG A 113 13.12 -1.54 6.34
N GLU A 114 13.33 -0.25 6.12
CA GLU A 114 13.20 0.82 7.12
C GLU A 114 11.88 1.60 6.98
N ARG A 115 10.95 1.13 6.12
CA ARG A 115 9.75 1.87 5.73
C ARG A 115 8.49 1.13 6.18
N PRO A 116 7.76 1.64 7.18
CA PRO A 116 6.45 1.10 7.54
C PRO A 116 5.50 1.16 6.33
N VAL A 117 4.97 0.01 5.94
CA VAL A 117 3.96 -0.08 4.86
C VAL A 117 2.62 0.37 5.44
N ALA A 118 1.93 1.29 4.78
CA ALA A 118 0.66 1.84 5.26
C ALA A 118 -0.53 1.43 4.38
N VAL A 119 -0.34 1.35 3.06
CA VAL A 119 -1.37 0.94 2.09
C VAL A 119 -0.76 -0.06 1.12
N SER A 120 -1.44 -1.17 0.86
CA SER A 120 -0.98 -2.21 -0.08
C SER A 120 -1.76 -2.13 -1.39
N ILE A 121 -1.12 -2.31 -2.53
CA ILE A 121 -1.76 -2.18 -3.85
C ILE A 121 -1.45 -3.41 -4.68
N GLU A 122 -2.48 -4.19 -4.99
CA GLU A 122 -2.39 -5.31 -5.94
C GLU A 122 -3.00 -4.89 -7.26
N THR A 123 -2.32 -5.22 -8.35
CA THR A 123 -2.76 -4.96 -9.71
C THR A 123 -2.90 -6.27 -10.48
N LYS A 124 -3.85 -6.28 -11.40
CA LYS A 124 -4.06 -7.34 -12.38
C LYS A 124 -4.38 -6.71 -13.72
N ARG A 125 -4.11 -7.43 -14.81
CA ARG A 125 -4.64 -7.02 -16.12
C ARG A 125 -6.14 -7.32 -16.19
N ARG A 126 -6.83 -6.65 -17.11
CA ARG A 126 -8.25 -6.92 -17.36
C ARG A 126 -8.45 -8.36 -17.85
N GLY A 127 -9.53 -8.99 -17.39
CA GLY A 127 -9.87 -10.39 -17.70
C GLY A 127 -9.25 -11.43 -16.76
N GLU A 128 -8.39 -11.03 -15.83
CA GLU A 128 -7.92 -11.92 -14.76
C GLU A 128 -8.92 -12.01 -13.60
N GLN A 129 -8.93 -13.16 -12.93
CA GLN A 129 -9.87 -13.43 -11.85
C GLN A 129 -9.62 -12.54 -10.64
N GLN A 130 -10.55 -11.60 -10.41
CA GLN A 130 -10.56 -10.71 -9.24
C GLN A 130 -10.41 -11.47 -7.92
N SER A 131 -11.04 -12.64 -7.80
CA SER A 131 -10.96 -13.49 -6.60
C SER A 131 -9.53 -13.86 -6.21
N LYS A 132 -8.61 -13.99 -7.17
CA LYS A 132 -7.19 -14.26 -6.88
C LYS A 132 -6.51 -13.05 -6.23
N ALA A 133 -6.79 -11.84 -6.72
CA ALA A 133 -6.24 -10.61 -6.17
C ALA A 133 -6.76 -10.35 -4.75
N GLU A 134 -8.04 -10.64 -4.49
CA GLU A 134 -8.65 -10.52 -3.16
C GLU A 134 -8.00 -11.47 -2.15
N VAL A 135 -7.84 -12.74 -2.53
CA VAL A 135 -7.18 -13.73 -1.68
C VAL A 135 -5.71 -13.36 -1.44
N GLN A 136 -5.03 -12.83 -2.45
CA GLN A 136 -3.64 -12.36 -2.33
C GLN A 136 -3.53 -11.18 -1.35
N MET A 137 -4.41 -10.19 -1.47
CA MET A 137 -4.49 -9.08 -0.53
C MET A 137 -4.83 -9.53 0.90
N GLY A 138 -5.75 -10.49 1.05
CA GLY A 138 -6.10 -11.07 2.34
C GLY A 138 -4.91 -11.73 3.04
N VAL A 139 -4.12 -12.52 2.32
CA VAL A 139 -2.88 -13.11 2.86
C VAL A 139 -1.85 -12.04 3.22
N TRP A 140 -1.67 -11.03 2.36
CA TRP A 140 -0.74 -9.94 2.61
C TRP A 140 -1.10 -9.13 3.86
N HIS A 141 -2.38 -8.77 4.01
CA HIS A 141 -2.88 -8.08 5.19
C HIS A 141 -2.84 -8.97 6.44
N ALA A 142 -3.09 -10.28 6.33
CA ALA A 142 -2.98 -11.17 7.47
C ALA A 142 -1.55 -11.24 8.03
N ALA A 143 -0.55 -11.29 7.14
CA ALA A 143 0.86 -11.19 7.55
C ALA A 143 1.20 -9.82 8.14
N HIS A 144 0.65 -8.73 7.59
CA HIS A 144 0.85 -7.39 8.12
C HIS A 144 0.27 -7.26 9.54
N TRP A 145 -0.97 -7.73 9.76
CA TRP A 145 -1.59 -7.75 11.08
C TRP A 145 -0.83 -8.64 12.07
N ALA A 146 -0.36 -9.82 11.64
CA ALA A 146 0.45 -10.69 12.49
C ALA A 146 1.76 -10.02 12.94
N PHE A 147 2.41 -9.28 12.03
CA PHE A 147 3.57 -8.46 12.38
C PHE A 147 3.23 -7.38 13.41
N LEU A 148 2.16 -6.62 13.22
CA LEU A 148 1.80 -5.58 14.18
C LEU A 148 1.42 -6.21 15.54
N ALA A 149 0.59 -7.27 15.54
CA ALA A 149 0.15 -7.97 16.73
C ALA A 149 1.30 -8.50 17.59
N SER A 150 2.38 -9.00 16.97
CA SER A 150 3.54 -9.51 17.72
C SER A 150 4.32 -8.42 18.46
N HIS A 151 4.07 -7.13 18.18
CA HIS A 151 4.80 -6.01 18.77
C HIS A 151 3.94 -5.10 19.66
N VAL A 152 2.66 -4.88 19.33
CA VAL A 152 1.79 -3.92 20.06
C VAL A 152 0.76 -4.56 20.98
N LYS A 153 0.56 -5.90 20.92
CA LYS A 153 -0.40 -6.66 21.76
C LYS A 153 -1.79 -6.00 21.78
N ASP A 154 -2.36 -5.74 22.95
CA ASP A 154 -3.71 -5.20 23.13
C ASP A 154 -3.90 -3.80 22.53
N ARG A 155 -2.81 -3.04 22.35
CA ARG A 155 -2.87 -1.69 21.76
C ARG A 155 -3.13 -1.73 20.27
N LEU A 156 -3.05 -2.90 19.63
CA LEU A 156 -3.43 -3.10 18.23
C LEU A 156 -4.87 -2.66 17.94
N ALA A 157 -5.78 -2.83 18.91
CA ALA A 157 -7.18 -2.45 18.78
C ALA A 157 -7.40 -0.95 18.51
N THR A 158 -6.38 -0.11 18.78
CA THR A 158 -6.43 1.33 18.46
C THR A 158 -6.18 1.65 16.98
N LEU A 159 -5.69 0.67 16.19
CA LEU A 159 -5.65 0.74 14.74
C LEU A 159 -6.88 0.05 14.15
N PHE A 160 -7.86 0.86 13.73
CA PHE A 160 -9.15 0.34 13.27
C PHE A 160 -9.09 -0.51 12.01
N PHE A 161 -8.24 -0.16 11.05
CA PHE A 161 -8.13 -0.87 9.79
C PHE A 161 -6.78 -0.64 9.08
N LEU A 162 -6.45 -1.53 8.15
CA LEU A 162 -5.41 -1.37 7.14
C LEU A 162 -6.04 -1.31 5.75
N PRO A 163 -5.85 -0.22 4.98
CA PRO A 163 -6.37 -0.08 3.63
C PRO A 163 -5.53 -0.83 2.59
N GLY A 164 -6.19 -1.23 1.51
CA GLY A 164 -5.54 -1.70 0.29
C GLY A 164 -6.28 -1.27 -0.96
N LEU A 165 -5.62 -1.33 -2.11
CA LEU A 165 -6.21 -1.08 -3.41
C LEU A 165 -6.09 -2.34 -4.27
N LEU A 166 -7.20 -2.72 -4.90
CA LEU A 166 -7.23 -3.73 -5.96
C LEU A 166 -7.49 -3.02 -7.27
N ILE A 167 -6.58 -3.16 -8.23
CA ILE A 167 -6.68 -2.52 -9.53
C ILE A 167 -6.72 -3.60 -10.61
N VAL A 168 -7.74 -3.58 -11.46
CA VAL A 168 -7.90 -4.55 -12.54
C VAL A 168 -8.05 -3.79 -13.86
N GLY A 169 -6.96 -3.68 -14.61
CA GLY A 169 -6.89 -2.77 -15.76
C GLY A 169 -7.23 -1.35 -15.34
N ASP A 170 -8.29 -0.77 -15.90
CA ASP A 170 -8.74 0.58 -15.61
C ASP A 170 -9.57 0.70 -14.31
N GLU A 171 -10.07 -0.39 -13.74
CA GLU A 171 -10.98 -0.38 -12.59
C GLU A 171 -10.22 -0.36 -11.25
N TRP A 172 -10.58 0.56 -10.37
CA TRP A 172 -9.95 0.71 -9.05
C TRP A 172 -10.95 0.43 -7.93
N LYS A 173 -10.56 -0.41 -6.98
CA LYS A 173 -11.36 -0.78 -5.82
C LYS A 173 -10.57 -0.55 -4.53
N LEU A 174 -11.22 0.09 -3.56
CA LEU A 174 -10.74 0.16 -2.18
C LEU A 174 -11.16 -1.12 -1.45
N VAL A 175 -10.20 -1.70 -0.73
CA VAL A 175 -10.44 -2.74 0.27
C VAL A 175 -9.88 -2.29 1.61
N ALA A 176 -10.39 -2.85 2.68
CA ALA A 176 -9.89 -2.59 4.02
C ALA A 176 -9.85 -3.89 4.79
N SER A 177 -8.97 -4.01 5.77
CA SER A 177 -8.98 -5.14 6.69
C SER A 177 -8.94 -4.66 8.13
N SER A 178 -9.53 -5.43 9.03
CA SER A 178 -9.43 -5.24 10.48
C SER A 178 -8.87 -6.50 11.13
N TYR A 179 -8.47 -6.39 12.40
CA TYR A 179 -7.99 -7.51 13.19
C TYR A 179 -8.86 -7.70 14.43
N VAL A 180 -9.58 -8.82 14.50
CA VAL A 180 -10.53 -9.12 15.56
C VAL A 180 -10.27 -10.54 16.06
N ASN A 181 -10.10 -10.70 17.38
CA ASN A 181 -9.92 -12.00 18.03
C ASN A 181 -8.84 -12.88 17.38
N GLY A 182 -7.70 -12.30 17.01
CA GLY A 182 -6.59 -13.03 16.41
C GLY A 182 -6.71 -13.25 14.89
N GLN A 183 -7.80 -12.79 14.26
CA GLN A 183 -8.10 -13.04 12.86
C GLN A 183 -8.19 -11.74 12.04
N THR A 184 -7.71 -11.81 10.81
CA THR A 184 -7.87 -10.74 9.83
C THR A 184 -9.19 -10.89 9.09
N ILE A 185 -10.01 -9.84 9.14
CA ILE A 185 -11.26 -9.74 8.38
C ILE A 185 -11.05 -8.77 7.23
N LEU A 186 -11.20 -9.25 6.00
CA LEU A 186 -11.07 -8.43 4.78
C LEU A 186 -12.45 -7.97 4.30
N PHE A 187 -12.63 -6.66 4.20
CA PHE A 187 -13.80 -6.01 3.63
C PHE A 187 -13.51 -5.68 2.16
N LEU A 188 -14.32 -6.25 1.28
CA LEU A 188 -14.13 -6.19 -0.17
C LEU A 188 -15.09 -5.21 -0.86
N ASP A 189 -14.76 -4.92 -2.11
CA ASP A 189 -15.69 -4.47 -3.15
C ASP A 189 -16.30 -3.06 -2.93
N ARG A 190 -15.44 -2.06 -2.76
CA ARG A 190 -15.83 -0.65 -2.93
C ARG A 190 -15.13 -0.08 -4.16
N SER A 191 -15.85 -0.04 -5.30
CA SER A 191 -15.35 0.69 -6.47
C SER A 191 -15.16 2.16 -6.12
N ILE A 192 -14.02 2.71 -6.51
CA ILE A 192 -13.64 4.11 -6.28
C ILE A 192 -13.46 4.90 -7.58
N GLY A 193 -13.74 4.27 -8.73
CA GLY A 193 -13.66 4.87 -10.05
C GLY A 193 -12.88 4.02 -11.03
N SER A 194 -12.81 4.52 -12.26
CA SER A 194 -12.02 3.93 -13.34
C SER A 194 -11.20 4.98 -14.08
N THR A 195 -10.00 4.60 -14.54
CA THR A 195 -9.15 5.45 -15.40
C THR A 195 -9.62 5.53 -16.85
N ASN A 196 -10.74 4.91 -17.22
CA ASN A 196 -11.33 5.02 -18.56
C ASN A 196 -12.14 6.31 -18.80
N SER A 197 -12.36 7.11 -17.75
CA SER A 197 -13.11 8.37 -17.81
C SER A 197 -12.46 9.43 -16.94
N GLU A 198 -12.66 10.71 -17.28
CA GLU A 198 -12.14 11.83 -16.49
C GLU A 198 -12.72 11.84 -15.08
N LEU A 199 -14.04 11.64 -14.94
CA LEU A 199 -14.72 11.63 -13.65
C LEU A 199 -14.22 10.48 -12.77
N GLY A 200 -14.11 9.27 -13.32
CA GLY A 200 -13.58 8.12 -12.59
C GLY A 200 -12.14 8.34 -12.15
N THR A 201 -11.31 8.91 -13.02
CA THR A 201 -9.93 9.27 -12.69
C THR A 201 -9.90 10.29 -11.54
N LEU A 202 -10.74 11.32 -11.56
CA LEU A 202 -10.82 12.31 -10.47
C LEU A 202 -11.25 11.67 -9.15
N GLN A 203 -12.19 10.72 -9.16
CA GLN A 203 -12.60 9.98 -7.96
C GLN A 203 -11.44 9.19 -7.38
N ILE A 204 -10.69 8.46 -8.21
CA ILE A 204 -9.48 7.72 -7.80
C ILE A 204 -8.46 8.67 -7.17
N MET A 205 -8.16 9.79 -7.84
CA MET A 205 -7.21 10.78 -7.34
C MET A 205 -7.63 11.36 -5.98
N ALA A 206 -8.94 11.61 -5.79
CA ALA A 206 -9.48 12.10 -4.52
C ALA A 206 -9.32 11.07 -3.39
N VAL A 207 -9.60 9.79 -3.67
CA VAL A 207 -9.42 8.70 -2.70
C VAL A 207 -7.94 8.52 -2.35
N LEU A 208 -7.02 8.55 -3.32
CA LEU A 208 -5.58 8.46 -3.07
C LEU A 208 -5.08 9.60 -2.17
N ARG A 209 -5.55 10.83 -2.39
CA ARG A 209 -5.25 11.97 -1.51
C ARG A 209 -5.84 11.78 -0.11
N ARG A 210 -7.02 11.17 0.01
CA ARG A 210 -7.62 10.84 1.31
C ARG A 210 -6.81 9.77 2.05
N LEU A 211 -6.32 8.76 1.33
CA LEU A 211 -5.43 7.72 1.88
C LEU A 211 -4.11 8.33 2.34
N ARG A 212 -3.51 9.24 1.57
CA ARG A 212 -2.34 10.01 2.01
C ARG A 212 -2.57 10.69 3.36
N ARG A 213 -3.66 11.46 3.49
CA ARG A 213 -4.00 12.10 4.78
C ARG A 213 -4.19 11.10 5.89
N TRP A 214 -4.84 9.96 5.63
CA TRP A 214 -4.97 8.89 6.62
C TRP A 214 -3.60 8.34 7.05
N VAL A 215 -2.64 8.20 6.13
CA VAL A 215 -1.27 7.80 6.49
C VAL A 215 -0.62 8.84 7.41
N GLU A 216 -0.70 10.12 7.05
CA GLU A 216 -0.05 11.22 7.77
C GLU A 216 -0.69 11.54 9.13
N GLU A 217 -2.02 11.49 9.20
CA GLU A 217 -2.81 11.94 10.35
C GLU A 217 -3.23 10.79 11.28
N THR A 218 -3.19 9.54 10.82
CA THR A 218 -3.69 8.38 11.59
C THR A 218 -2.64 7.29 11.70
N TYR A 219 -2.24 6.67 10.58
CA TYR A 219 -1.38 5.49 10.62
C TYR A 219 0.02 5.80 11.16
N TRP A 220 0.67 6.85 10.66
CA TRP A 220 2.04 7.16 11.06
C TRP A 220 2.13 7.66 12.51
N PRO A 221 1.28 8.57 13.00
CA PRO A 221 1.22 8.90 14.42
C PRO A 221 0.95 7.69 15.31
N TRP A 222 0.05 6.79 14.89
CA TRP A 222 -0.19 5.52 15.59
C TRP A 222 1.07 4.65 15.63
N TYR A 223 1.77 4.50 14.50
CA TYR A 223 2.98 3.70 14.42
C TYR A 223 4.09 4.28 15.31
N LYS A 224 4.28 5.61 15.31
CA LYS A 224 5.26 6.28 16.19
C LYS A 224 4.98 5.97 17.66
N ARG A 225 3.74 6.14 18.11
CA ARG A 225 3.37 5.86 19.49
C ARG A 225 3.51 4.38 19.84
N GLU A 226 2.88 3.50 19.06
CA GLU A 226 2.70 2.11 19.45
C GLU A 226 3.91 1.22 19.14
N MET A 227 4.58 1.45 18.01
CA MET A 227 5.72 0.65 17.55
C MET A 227 7.07 1.26 17.94
N LEU A 228 7.17 2.59 17.95
CA LEU A 228 8.43 3.31 18.24
C LEU A 228 8.51 3.87 19.66
N GLY A 229 7.41 3.91 20.41
CA GLY A 229 7.37 4.49 21.76
C GLY A 229 7.62 6.01 21.76
N LEU A 230 7.22 6.69 20.69
CA LEU A 230 7.36 8.14 20.53
C LEU A 230 5.98 8.80 20.64
N ASP A 231 5.79 9.53 21.75
CA ASP A 231 4.69 10.48 21.96
C ASP A 231 5.09 11.91 21.53
#